data_AF-A0AAD2DIC7-F1
#
_entry.id   AF-A0AAD2DIC7-F1
#
_cell.length_a   1.000
_cell.length_b   1.000
_cell.length_c   1.000
_cell.angle_alpha   90.00
_cell.angle_beta   90.00
_cell.angle_gamma   90.00
#
_symmetry.space_group_name_H-M   'P 1'
#
loop_
_entity.id
_entity.type
_entity.pdbx_description
1 polymer ?
#
loop_
_entity_poly.entity_id
_entity_poly.type
_entity_poly.pdbx_seq_one_letter_code
_entity_poly.pdbx_strand_id
1 'polypeptide(L)'
;MNQQRLLILIQDMNEVIENLEKCTKILEDTEENESTIFIEFGLKQIFVDFFIIVENFTSLLLKEFKKYKIGIDMKQSLEILKENNVINEEIFEFLNESRLFRNRISHRYKEPTREELIIFIHENIMNFYNTLKIMKSFILK
;
A
#
# COMPACT_ATOMS: atom_id res chain seq x y z
N MET A 1 5.53 -8.93 -19.32
CA MET A 1 4.62 -8.50 -18.22
C MET A 1 3.18 -8.38 -18.72
N ASN A 2 2.17 -8.74 -17.92
CA ASN A 2 0.76 -8.55 -18.32
C ASN A 2 0.35 -7.07 -18.20
N GLN A 3 0.41 -6.35 -19.31
CA GLN A 3 0.15 -4.89 -19.36
C GLN A 3 -1.29 -4.52 -19.00
N GLN A 4 -2.28 -5.31 -19.42
CA GLN A 4 -3.68 -5.05 -19.06
C GLN A 4 -3.88 -5.13 -17.54
N ARG A 5 -3.29 -6.13 -16.88
CA ARG A 5 -3.34 -6.25 -15.42
C ARG A 5 -2.60 -5.10 -14.73
N LEU A 6 -1.46 -4.67 -15.25
CA LEU A 6 -0.74 -3.52 -14.71
C LEU A 6 -1.59 -2.23 -14.77
N LEU A 7 -2.25 -1.97 -15.89
CA LEU A 7 -3.10 -0.80 -16.05
C LEU A 7 -4.25 -0.77 -15.04
N ILE A 8 -4.89 -1.92 -14.81
CA ILE A 8 -5.94 -2.06 -13.77
C ILE A 8 -5.37 -1.74 -12.39
N LEU A 9 -4.22 -2.34 -12.02
CA LEU A 9 -3.59 -2.07 -10.71
C LEU A 9 -3.21 -0.59 -10.54
N ILE A 10 -2.83 0.10 -11.61
CA ILE A 10 -2.51 1.53 -11.56
C ILE A 10 -3.76 2.38 -11.36
N GLN A 11 -4.88 2.01 -12.00
CA GLN A 11 -6.17 2.66 -11.79
C GLN A 11 -6.64 2.47 -10.35
N ASP A 12 -6.63 1.22 -9.86
CA ASP A 12 -7.00 0.88 -8.49
C ASP A 12 -6.10 1.62 -7.47
N MET A 13 -4.78 1.66 -7.70
CA MET A 13 -3.84 2.38 -6.82
C MET A 13 -4.14 3.87 -6.77
N ASN A 14 -4.47 4.48 -7.92
CA ASN A 14 -4.81 5.90 -7.97
C ASN A 14 -6.09 6.19 -7.18
N GLU A 15 -7.14 5.38 -7.38
CA GLU A 15 -8.40 5.51 -6.63
C GLU A 15 -8.20 5.32 -5.12
N VAL A 16 -7.42 4.31 -4.73
CA VAL A 16 -7.13 4.03 -3.31
C VAL A 16 -6.38 5.19 -2.65
N ILE A 17 -5.38 5.78 -3.30
CA ILE A 17 -4.65 6.94 -2.74
C ILE A 17 -5.60 8.13 -2.57
N GLU A 18 -6.43 8.44 -3.57
CA GLU A 18 -7.40 9.54 -3.47
C GLU A 18 -8.42 9.29 -2.33
N ASN A 19 -8.90 8.06 -2.18
CA ASN A 19 -9.83 7.69 -1.12
C ASN A 19 -9.15 7.73 0.27
N LEU A 20 -7.87 7.34 0.34
CA LEU A 20 -7.07 7.39 1.56
C LEU A 20 -6.95 8.83 2.07
N GLU A 21 -6.60 9.77 1.19
CA GLU A 21 -6.47 11.20 1.54
C GLU A 21 -7.81 11.80 1.96
N LYS A 22 -8.88 11.56 1.19
CA LYS A 22 -10.23 12.06 1.52
C LYS A 22 -10.70 11.54 2.86
N CYS A 23 -10.54 10.24 3.11
CA CYS A 23 -10.98 9.61 4.36
C CYS A 23 -10.15 10.09 5.56
N THR A 24 -8.83 10.21 5.40
CA THR A 24 -7.91 10.75 6.41
C THR A 24 -8.35 12.16 6.80
N LYS A 25 -8.56 13.04 5.82
CA LYS A 25 -8.99 14.42 6.07
C LYS A 25 -10.34 14.52 6.79
N ILE A 26 -11.33 13.72 6.37
CA ILE A 26 -12.64 13.67 7.04
C ILE A 26 -12.48 13.29 8.51
N LEU A 27 -11.63 12.29 8.80
CA LEU A 27 -11.37 11.90 10.18
C LEU A 27 -10.69 13.04 10.94
N GLU A 28 -9.67 13.68 10.40
CA GLU A 28 -9.00 14.80 11.08
C GLU A 28 -9.93 15.96 11.44
N ASP A 29 -10.85 16.29 10.54
CA ASP A 29 -11.80 17.39 10.72
C ASP A 29 -12.99 17.03 11.64
N THR A 30 -13.10 15.78 12.11
CA THR A 30 -14.24 15.30 12.89
C THR A 30 -13.84 14.81 14.28
N GLU A 31 -14.44 15.37 15.33
CA GLU A 31 -14.28 14.85 16.70
C GLU A 31 -14.73 13.39 16.79
N GLU A 32 -13.97 12.58 17.52
CA GLU A 32 -14.25 11.15 17.69
C GLU A 32 -15.60 10.93 18.38
N ASN A 33 -16.49 10.20 17.70
CA ASN A 33 -17.82 9.85 18.20
C ASN A 33 -18.31 8.54 17.55
N GLU A 34 -19.49 8.06 17.96
CA GLU A 34 -20.03 6.77 17.45
C GLU A 34 -20.18 6.72 15.91
N SER A 35 -20.30 7.86 15.22
CA SER A 35 -20.37 7.89 13.76
C SER A 35 -19.00 7.81 13.07
N THR A 36 -17.93 8.30 13.72
CA THR A 36 -16.57 8.27 13.13
C THR A 36 -15.98 6.87 13.10
N ILE A 37 -16.47 5.95 13.94
CA ILE A 37 -16.00 4.55 13.96
C ILE A 37 -16.14 3.85 12.61
N PHE A 38 -17.21 4.14 11.86
CA PHE A 38 -17.44 3.56 10.54
C PHE A 38 -16.48 4.15 9.51
N ILE A 39 -16.14 5.43 9.67
CA ILE A 39 -15.16 6.11 8.81
C ILE A 39 -13.76 5.54 9.10
N GLU A 40 -13.43 5.27 10.36
CA GLU A 40 -12.17 4.62 10.76
C GLU A 40 -12.04 3.20 10.19
N PHE A 41 -13.10 2.41 10.21
CA PHE A 41 -13.11 1.11 9.53
C PHE A 41 -12.92 1.26 8.02
N GLY A 42 -13.53 2.29 7.42
CA GLY A 42 -13.28 2.66 6.02
C GLY A 42 -11.82 2.95 5.74
N LEU A 43 -11.18 3.81 6.55
CA LEU A 43 -9.76 4.16 6.39
C LEU A 43 -8.86 2.93 6.47
N LYS A 44 -9.10 2.07 7.47
CA LYS A 44 -8.37 0.81 7.65
C LYS A 44 -8.52 -0.11 6.43
N GLN A 45 -9.73 -0.22 5.89
CA GLN A 45 -9.98 -1.03 4.70
C GLN A 45 -9.26 -0.46 3.47
N ILE A 46 -9.34 0.86 3.24
CA ILE A 46 -8.62 1.53 2.15
C ILE A 46 -7.11 1.28 2.25
N PHE A 47 -6.55 1.33 3.46
CA PHE A 47 -5.14 1.01 3.69
C PHE A 47 -4.79 -0.46 3.38
N VAL A 48 -5.67 -1.39 3.75
CA VAL A 48 -5.52 -2.81 3.39
C VAL A 48 -5.56 -2.99 1.87
N ASP A 49 -6.49 -2.33 1.20
CA ASP A 49 -6.64 -2.37 -0.26
C ASP A 49 -5.39 -1.83 -0.97
N PHE A 50 -4.83 -0.72 -0.49
CA PHE A 50 -3.53 -0.19 -0.95
C PHE A 50 -2.47 -1.30 -0.95
N PHE A 51 -2.32 -1.97 0.19
CA PHE A 51 -1.27 -2.96 0.34
C PHE A 51 -1.53 -4.21 -0.50
N ILE A 52 -2.79 -4.62 -0.68
CA ILE A 52 -3.16 -5.71 -1.60
C ILE A 52 -2.76 -5.38 -3.04
N ILE A 53 -2.92 -4.13 -3.47
CA ILE A 53 -2.48 -3.69 -4.81
C ILE A 53 -0.95 -3.78 -4.91
N VAL A 54 -0.21 -3.39 -3.87
CA VAL A 54 1.25 -3.56 -3.81
C VAL A 54 1.65 -5.04 -3.89
N GLU A 55 0.97 -5.94 -3.17
CA GLU A 55 1.21 -7.40 -3.23
C GLU A 55 0.98 -7.96 -4.63
N ASN A 56 -0.10 -7.52 -5.29
CA ASN A 56 -0.44 -7.90 -6.66
C ASN A 56 0.59 -7.39 -7.68
N PHE A 57 1.03 -6.14 -7.55
CA PHE A 57 2.06 -5.54 -8.39
C PHE A 57 3.40 -6.26 -8.21
N THR A 58 3.79 -6.50 -6.96
CA THR A 58 5.01 -7.23 -6.61
C THR A 58 4.98 -8.64 -7.21
N SER A 59 3.87 -9.35 -7.07
CA SER A 59 3.67 -10.67 -7.68
C SER A 59 3.79 -10.64 -9.20
N LEU A 60 3.31 -9.58 -9.86
CA LEU A 60 3.45 -9.39 -11.30
C LEU A 60 4.93 -9.24 -11.70
N LEU A 61 5.69 -8.40 -10.97
CA LEU A 61 7.11 -8.18 -11.22
C LEU A 61 7.97 -9.43 -10.93
N LEU A 62 7.71 -10.14 -9.84
CA LEU A 62 8.43 -11.37 -9.52
C LEU A 62 8.28 -12.43 -10.61
N LYS A 63 7.09 -12.53 -11.23
CA LYS A 63 6.86 -13.41 -12.37
C LYS A 63 7.66 -12.95 -13.59
N GLU A 64 7.71 -11.65 -13.85
CA GLU A 64 8.51 -11.08 -14.94
C GLU A 64 10.00 -11.36 -14.77
N PHE A 65 10.52 -11.20 -13.56
CA PHE A 65 11.92 -11.47 -13.23
C PHE A 65 12.25 -12.96 -13.13
N LYS A 66 11.27 -13.85 -13.33
CA LYS A 66 11.39 -15.31 -13.09
C LYS A 66 11.90 -15.63 -11.67
N LYS A 67 11.62 -14.75 -10.70
CA LYS A 67 11.99 -14.89 -9.28
C LYS A 67 10.80 -15.34 -8.40
N TYR A 68 9.61 -15.48 -8.98
CA TYR A 68 8.44 -15.97 -8.26
C TYR A 68 8.63 -17.41 -7.74
N LYS A 69 8.33 -17.65 -6.46
CA LYS A 69 8.37 -18.97 -5.82
C LYS A 69 7.14 -19.14 -4.92
N ILE A 70 6.67 -20.38 -4.79
CA ILE A 70 5.61 -20.70 -3.83
C ILE A 70 6.15 -20.47 -2.41
N GLY A 71 5.36 -19.79 -1.57
CA GLY A 71 5.72 -19.52 -0.18
C GLY A 71 6.70 -18.37 0.03
N ILE A 72 7.03 -17.60 -1.01
CA ILE A 72 7.76 -16.34 -0.83
C ILE A 72 6.89 -15.36 -0.06
N ASP A 73 7.41 -14.80 1.02
CA ASP A 73 6.67 -13.79 1.79
C ASP A 73 6.84 -12.39 1.19
N MET A 74 6.02 -11.46 1.67
CA MET A 74 6.02 -10.11 1.13
C MET A 74 7.30 -9.32 1.48
N LYS A 75 7.97 -9.61 2.60
CA LYS A 75 9.24 -8.95 2.95
C LYS A 75 10.33 -9.37 1.97
N GLN A 76 10.49 -10.68 1.75
CA GLN A 76 11.41 -11.25 0.77
C GLN A 76 11.14 -10.74 -0.63
N SER A 77 9.85 -10.56 -0.97
CA SER A 77 9.44 -10.01 -2.25
C SER A 77 9.90 -8.56 -2.42
N LEU A 78 9.74 -7.71 -1.40
CA LEU A 78 10.25 -6.33 -1.40
C LEU A 78 11.79 -6.28 -1.48
N GLU A 79 12.49 -7.18 -0.80
CA GLU A 79 13.96 -7.31 -0.88
C GLU A 79 14.39 -7.59 -2.34
N ILE A 80 13.71 -8.50 -3.02
CA ILE A 80 13.98 -8.78 -4.44
C ILE A 80 13.71 -7.56 -5.33
N LEU A 81 12.65 -6.80 -5.09
CA LEU A 81 12.35 -5.58 -5.86
C LEU A 81 13.48 -4.55 -5.69
N LYS A 82 13.98 -4.38 -4.46
CA LYS A 82 15.10 -3.49 -4.14
C LYS A 82 16.40 -3.95 -4.81
N GLU A 83 16.74 -5.23 -4.72
CA GLU A 83 17.92 -5.81 -5.39
C GLU A 83 17.89 -5.63 -6.92
N ASN A 84 16.71 -5.62 -7.53
CA ASN A 84 16.54 -5.38 -8.96
C ASN A 84 16.39 -3.89 -9.31
N ASN A 85 16.66 -2.97 -8.37
CA ASN A 85 16.54 -1.51 -8.54
C ASN A 85 15.15 -1.05 -9.00
N VAL A 86 14.09 -1.78 -8.60
CA VAL A 86 12.70 -1.36 -8.83
C VAL A 86 12.29 -0.29 -7.84
N ILE A 87 12.69 -0.46 -6.59
CA ILE A 87 12.43 0.45 -5.47
C ILE A 87 13.77 0.81 -4.79
N ASN A 88 13.86 2.01 -4.23
CA ASN A 88 15.00 2.45 -3.43
C ASN A 88 14.82 2.04 -1.95
N GLU A 89 15.77 2.40 -1.08
CA GLU A 89 15.69 2.14 0.37
C GLU A 89 14.44 2.75 1.01
N GLU A 90 14.17 4.02 0.74
CA GLU A 90 13.02 4.76 1.29
C GLU A 90 11.69 4.05 1.01
N ILE A 91 11.45 3.65 -0.23
CA ILE A 91 10.22 2.94 -0.61
C ILE A 91 10.21 1.52 -0.05
N PHE A 92 11.37 0.87 0.08
CA PHE A 92 11.47 -0.43 0.74
C PHE A 92 11.06 -0.36 2.22
N GLU A 93 11.58 0.62 2.96
CA GLU A 93 11.25 0.84 4.37
C GLU A 93 9.76 1.15 4.54
N PHE A 94 9.24 2.12 3.78
CA PHE A 94 7.83 2.48 3.77
C PHE A 94 6.90 1.29 3.48
N LEU A 95 7.18 0.48 2.45
CA LEU A 95 6.35 -0.67 2.11
C LEU A 95 6.49 -1.79 3.15
N ASN A 96 7.66 -1.96 3.77
CA ASN A 96 7.84 -2.92 4.83
C ASN A 96 7.11 -2.51 6.13
N GLU A 97 7.05 -1.22 6.45
CA GLU A 97 6.21 -0.72 7.55
C GLU A 97 4.73 -0.83 7.23
N SER A 98 4.33 -0.48 6.00
CA SER A 98 2.95 -0.65 5.52
C SER A 98 2.47 -2.10 5.64
N ARG A 99 3.35 -3.07 5.37
CA ARG A 99 3.11 -4.51 5.60
C ARG A 99 2.77 -4.81 7.06
N LEU A 100 3.49 -4.20 8.00
CA LEU A 100 3.26 -4.39 9.43
C LEU A 100 1.93 -3.79 9.86
N PHE A 101 1.59 -2.58 9.39
CA PHE A 101 0.28 -1.95 9.62
C PHE A 101 -0.85 -2.82 9.08
N ARG A 102 -0.75 -3.26 7.82
CA ARG A 102 -1.74 -4.16 7.19
C ARG A 102 -1.94 -5.43 8.00
N ASN A 103 -0.85 -6.05 8.48
CA ASN A 103 -0.96 -7.24 9.33
C ASN A 103 -1.64 -6.96 10.67
N ARG A 104 -1.33 -5.84 11.34
CA ARG A 104 -2.01 -5.45 12.59
C ARG A 104 -3.50 -5.24 12.38
N ILE A 105 -3.90 -4.61 11.26
CA ILE A 105 -5.31 -4.40 10.88
C ILE A 105 -6.01 -5.74 10.64
N SER A 106 -5.46 -6.60 9.76
CA SER A 106 -6.11 -7.86 9.36
C SER A 106 -6.21 -8.87 10.51
N HIS A 107 -5.22 -8.91 11.41
CA HIS A 107 -5.20 -9.88 12.51
C HIS A 107 -5.85 -9.37 13.80
N ARG A 108 -6.31 -8.10 13.84
CA ARG A 108 -6.90 -7.42 15.02
C ARG A 108 -6.07 -7.51 16.31
N TYR A 109 -4.79 -7.86 16.19
CA TYR A 109 -3.86 -7.94 17.30
C TYR A 109 -2.99 -6.69 17.28
N LYS A 110 -3.05 -5.90 18.37
CA LYS A 110 -2.44 -4.56 18.44
C LYS A 110 -2.89 -3.71 17.24
N GLU A 111 -4.17 -3.73 16.92
CA GLU A 111 -4.73 -2.95 15.80
C GLU A 111 -4.32 -1.47 15.94
N PRO A 112 -3.92 -0.79 14.84
CA PRO A 112 -3.53 0.60 14.93
C PRO A 112 -4.70 1.48 15.35
N THR A 113 -4.41 2.45 16.21
CA THR A 113 -5.38 3.50 16.54
C THR A 113 -5.62 4.39 15.32
N ARG A 114 -6.72 5.15 15.35
CA ARG A 114 -6.98 6.18 14.35
C ARG A 114 -5.80 7.14 14.21
N GLU A 115 -5.29 7.65 15.32
CA GLU A 115 -4.17 8.59 15.34
C GLU A 115 -2.88 7.98 14.76
N GLU A 116 -2.53 6.75 15.17
CA GLU A 116 -1.35 6.05 14.62
C GLU A 116 -1.43 5.91 13.09
N LEU A 117 -2.60 5.56 12.55
CA LEU A 117 -2.78 5.37 11.12
C LEU A 117 -2.76 6.71 10.35
N ILE A 118 -3.41 7.75 10.88
CA ILE A 118 -3.41 9.10 10.28
C ILE A 118 -1.99 9.66 10.23
N ILE A 119 -1.22 9.58 11.33
CA ILE A 119 0.18 10.04 11.38
C ILE A 119 1.00 9.31 10.32
N PHE A 120 0.92 7.98 10.28
CA PHE A 120 1.65 7.18 9.29
C PHE A 120 1.33 7.61 7.86
N ILE A 121 0.04 7.83 7.53
CA ILE A 121 -0.39 8.24 6.20
C ILE A 121 0.18 9.61 5.84
N HIS A 122 0.12 10.59 6.75
CA HIS A 122 0.63 11.94 6.51
C HIS A 122 2.13 11.98 6.31
N GLU A 123 2.87 11.35 7.21
CA GLU A 123 4.34 11.31 7.13
C GLU A 123 4.83 10.62 5.86
N ASN A 124 4.00 9.73 5.27
CA ASN A 124 4.36 8.94 4.10
C ASN A 124 3.55 9.27 2.85
N ILE A 125 2.78 10.36 2.79
CA ILE A 125 1.87 10.61 1.66
C ILE A 125 2.60 10.60 0.31
N MET A 126 3.80 11.18 0.26
CA MET A 126 4.64 11.17 -0.94
C MET A 126 5.09 9.77 -1.33
N ASN A 127 5.26 8.84 -0.38
CA ASN A 127 5.66 7.46 -0.65
C ASN A 127 4.53 6.61 -1.26
N PHE A 128 3.26 6.91 -0.94
CA PHE A 128 2.12 6.36 -1.68
C PHE A 128 2.17 6.79 -3.16
N TYR A 129 2.34 8.08 -3.42
CA TYR A 129 2.45 8.61 -4.78
C TYR A 129 3.71 8.13 -5.51
N ASN A 130 4.84 7.99 -4.83
CA ASN A 130 6.06 7.42 -5.39
C ASN A 130 5.86 5.95 -5.77
N THR A 131 5.12 5.18 -4.96
CA THR A 131 4.76 3.79 -5.30
C THR A 131 3.93 3.75 -6.59
N LEU A 132 2.91 4.61 -6.71
CA LEU A 132 2.14 4.76 -7.95
C LEU A 132 3.02 5.17 -9.15
N LYS A 133 3.95 6.10 -8.96
CA LYS A 133 4.90 6.54 -9.99
C LYS A 133 5.80 5.39 -10.45
N ILE A 134 6.28 4.56 -9.51
CA ILE A 134 7.05 3.36 -9.83
C ILE A 134 6.21 2.41 -10.66
N MET A 135 4.96 2.12 -10.26
CA MET A 135 4.04 1.28 -11.06
C MET A 135 3.86 1.84 -12.48
N LYS A 136 3.62 3.15 -12.62
CA LYS A 136 3.50 3.83 -13.92
C LYS A 136 4.76 3.74 -14.79
N SER A 137 5.96 3.65 -14.19
CA SER A 137 7.21 3.49 -14.95
C SER A 137 7.35 2.17 -15.71
N PHE A 138 6.45 1.22 -15.43
CA PHE A 138 6.36 -0.07 -16.10
C PHE A 138 5.35 -0.08 -17.26
N ILE A 139 4.61 1.02 -17.46
CA ILE A 139 3.83 1.24 -18.68
C ILE A 139 4.83 1.49 -19.82
N LEU A 140 4.79 0.66 -20.88
CA LEU A 140 5.59 0.79 -22.10
C LEU A 140 7.12 0.53 -21.96
N LYS A 141 7.53 -0.27 -20.97
CA LYS A 141 8.78 -1.05 -21.06
C LYS A 141 8.57 -2.35 -21.84
#